data_AF-A0A0X3Q3Q0-F1
#
_entry.id   AF-A0A0X3Q3Q0-F1
#
_cell.length_a   1.000
_cell.length_b   1.000
_cell.length_c   1.000
_cell.angle_alpha   90.00
_cell.angle_beta   90.00
_cell.angle_gamma   90.00
#
_symmetry.space_group_name_H-M   'P 1'
#
loop_
_entity.id
_entity.type
_entity.pdbx_description
1 polymer ?
#
loop_
_entity_poly.entity_id
_entity_poly.type
_entity_poly.pdbx_seq_one_letter_code
_entity_poly.pdbx_strand_id
1 'polypeptide(L)'
;MESSASGLKMPSDEGEEKIVVFGLDSTEENWYMQTYNPDCENGEILGQMKRGFRTAFVALKESVFAIGGRVKGEFCTTHVEEFNFKERHWKPRAALLAGRDNHAAVALKIAEQDAILVCGGWNKKDEELRSCELFLPQENRYVCRDPIITVSFLIPFRNEANRFLLSLRLRQRLY
;
A
#
# COMPACT_ATOMS: atom_id res chain seq x y z
N MET A 1 -15.71 38.42 -38.98
CA MET A 1 -15.54 36.96 -39.13
C MET A 1 -14.87 36.47 -37.86
N GLU A 2 -15.67 36.04 -36.89
CA GLU A 2 -15.19 35.45 -35.64
C GLU A 2 -14.65 34.04 -35.93
N SER A 3 -13.39 33.81 -35.57
CA SER A 3 -12.76 32.51 -35.60
C SER A 3 -12.96 31.84 -34.25
N SER A 4 -14.00 31.03 -34.14
CA SER A 4 -14.27 30.14 -33.01
C SER A 4 -13.17 29.08 -32.90
N ALA A 5 -12.27 29.24 -31.93
CA ALA A 5 -11.35 28.19 -31.53
C ALA A 5 -12.16 27.09 -30.79
N SER A 6 -12.29 25.94 -31.44
CA SER A 6 -12.84 24.72 -30.86
C SER A 6 -11.98 24.29 -29.67
N GLY A 7 -12.50 24.45 -28.45
CA GLY A 7 -11.91 23.88 -27.27
C GLY A 7 -11.88 22.36 -27.41
N LEU A 8 -10.68 21.78 -27.53
CA LEU A 8 -10.49 20.35 -27.32
C LEU A 8 -10.95 20.05 -25.90
N LYS A 9 -12.09 19.35 -25.78
CA LYS A 9 -12.52 18.74 -24.55
C LYS A 9 -11.53 17.61 -24.27
N MET A 10 -10.63 17.83 -23.32
CA MET A 10 -9.74 16.80 -22.81
C MET A 10 -10.59 15.58 -22.41
N PRO A 11 -10.19 14.35 -22.77
CA PRO A 11 -10.87 13.15 -22.32
C PRO A 11 -10.99 13.19 -20.79
N SER A 12 -12.17 12.86 -20.27
CA SER A 12 -12.33 12.66 -18.84
C SER A 12 -11.48 11.46 -18.42
N ASP A 13 -10.47 11.70 -17.59
CA ASP A 13 -9.51 10.76 -16.97
C ASP A 13 -10.17 9.63 -16.12
N GLU A 14 -11.50 9.46 -16.21
CA GLU A 14 -12.25 8.50 -15.42
C GLU A 14 -11.99 7.07 -15.93
N GLY A 15 -11.08 6.37 -15.27
CA GLY A 15 -10.82 4.95 -15.49
C GLY A 15 -9.39 4.60 -15.92
N GLU A 16 -8.48 5.57 -16.03
CA GLU A 16 -7.07 5.27 -16.34
C GLU A 16 -6.33 4.73 -15.12
N GLU A 17 -5.71 3.55 -15.27
CA GLU A 17 -4.77 3.01 -14.29
C GLU A 17 -3.49 3.85 -14.30
N LYS A 18 -3.17 4.47 -13.17
CA LYS A 18 -1.97 5.29 -13.01
C LYS A 18 -0.94 4.54 -12.17
N ILE A 19 0.29 4.49 -12.65
CA ILE A 19 1.42 4.07 -11.82
C ILE A 19 1.79 5.24 -10.91
N VAL A 20 1.94 4.99 -9.63
CA VAL A 20 2.41 5.99 -8.67
C VAL A 20 3.77 5.59 -8.14
N VAL A 21 4.72 6.50 -8.25
CA VAL A 21 6.10 6.30 -7.82
C VAL A 21 6.36 7.14 -6.57
N PHE A 22 7.03 6.52 -5.61
CA PHE A 22 7.46 7.14 -4.36
C PHE A 22 8.97 7.30 -4.40
N GLY A 23 9.46 8.51 -4.14
CA GLY A 23 10.88 8.83 -4.25
C GLY A 23 11.33 9.89 -3.26
N LEU A 24 12.64 9.97 -3.03
CA LEU A 24 13.25 11.02 -2.20
C LEU A 24 13.26 12.34 -2.96
N ASP A 25 12.78 13.41 -2.33
CA ASP A 25 13.01 14.76 -2.87
C ASP A 25 14.48 15.20 -2.74
N SER A 26 14.81 16.35 -3.32
CA SER A 26 16.18 16.91 -3.30
C SER A 26 16.68 17.28 -1.90
N THR A 27 15.80 17.33 -0.90
CA THR A 27 16.17 17.57 0.51
C THR A 27 16.45 16.26 1.26
N GLU A 28 16.08 15.12 0.67
CA GLU A 28 16.12 13.77 1.26
C GLU A 28 15.32 13.60 2.57
N GLU A 29 14.55 14.60 2.98
CA GLU A 29 13.81 14.59 4.24
C GLU A 29 12.46 13.89 4.10
N ASN A 30 11.79 14.09 2.96
CA ASN A 30 10.46 13.57 2.68
C ASN A 30 10.44 12.71 1.41
N TRP A 31 9.39 11.91 1.30
CA TRP A 31 9.08 11.21 0.07
C TRP A 31 8.05 12.00 -0.72
N TYR A 32 8.28 12.18 -2.02
CA TYR A 32 7.26 12.69 -2.93
C TYR A 32 6.54 11.53 -3.61
N MET A 33 5.29 11.80 -3.99
CA MET A 33 4.48 10.93 -4.82
C MET A 33 4.26 11.59 -6.16
N GLN A 34 4.52 10.86 -7.24
CA GLN A 34 4.27 11.33 -8.59
C GLN A 34 3.58 10.24 -9.41
N THR A 35 2.67 10.61 -10.30
CA THR A 35 2.18 9.69 -11.32
C THR A 35 3.28 9.44 -12.34
N TYR A 36 3.37 8.21 -12.83
CA TYR A 36 4.31 7.82 -13.87
C TYR A 36 3.54 7.29 -15.06
N ASN A 37 3.83 7.86 -16.23
CA ASN A 37 3.38 7.36 -17.52
C ASN A 37 4.63 7.15 -18.38
N PRO A 38 4.93 5.92 -18.83
CA PRO A 38 6.10 5.68 -19.67
C PRO A 38 6.06 6.41 -21.01
N ASP A 39 4.86 6.76 -21.49
CA ASP A 39 4.64 7.42 -22.78
C ASP A 39 4.63 8.96 -22.66
N CYS A 40 4.75 9.52 -21.45
CA CYS A 40 4.73 10.97 -21.21
C CYS A 40 5.79 11.39 -20.18
N GLU A 41 6.62 12.38 -20.52
CA GLU A 41 7.67 12.87 -19.60
C GLU A 41 7.11 13.61 -18.37
N ASN A 42 5.83 14.01 -18.39
CA ASN A 42 5.23 14.85 -17.35
C ASN A 42 4.31 14.05 -16.43
N GLY A 43 4.86 13.57 -15.32
CA GLY A 43 4.09 13.04 -14.20
C GLY A 43 3.51 14.14 -13.31
N GLU A 44 2.28 13.97 -12.84
CA GLU A 44 1.64 14.88 -11.88
C GLU A 44 2.20 14.62 -10.47
N ILE A 45 2.62 15.67 -9.78
CA ILE A 45 2.99 15.59 -8.36
C ILE A 45 1.71 15.51 -7.54
N LEU A 46 1.56 14.40 -6.81
CA LEU A 46 0.37 14.11 -6.02
C LEU A 46 0.48 14.65 -4.59
N GLY A 47 1.70 14.74 -4.06
CA GLY A 47 1.94 15.26 -2.73
C GLY A 47 3.26 14.77 -2.12
N GLN A 48 3.41 15.02 -0.83
CA GLN A 48 4.55 14.60 -0.02
C GLN A 48 4.08 13.76 1.17
N MET A 49 4.96 12.88 1.65
CA MET A 49 4.78 12.11 2.88
C MET A 49 6.07 12.04 3.66
N LYS A 50 5.96 11.73 4.95
CA LYS A 50 7.14 11.45 5.77
C LYS A 50 7.87 10.25 5.21
N ARG A 51 9.19 10.34 5.19
CA ARG A 51 10.07 9.24 4.79
C ARG A 51 9.84 8.00 5.64
N GLY A 52 9.36 6.93 5.01
CA GLY A 52 9.02 5.66 5.65
C GLY A 52 9.85 4.50 5.08
N PHE A 53 10.94 4.12 5.72
CA PHE A 53 11.74 2.96 5.28
C PHE A 53 11.02 1.65 5.58
N ARG A 54 11.08 0.69 4.64
CA ARG A 54 10.44 -0.63 4.79
C ARG A 54 8.93 -0.54 5.09
N THR A 55 8.31 0.56 4.67
CA THR A 55 6.85 0.73 4.64
C THR A 55 6.30 -0.09 3.49
N ALA A 56 5.25 -0.86 3.73
CA ALA A 56 4.53 -1.51 2.65
C ALA A 56 3.52 -0.53 2.04
N PHE A 57 3.51 -0.41 0.71
CA PHE A 57 2.52 0.37 -0.03
C PHE A 57 1.53 -0.57 -0.70
N VAL A 58 0.25 -0.31 -0.48
CA VAL A 58 -0.83 -1.10 -1.07
C VAL A 58 -1.81 -0.17 -1.76
N ALA A 59 -1.92 -0.30 -3.08
CA ALA A 59 -2.98 0.35 -3.85
C ALA A 59 -4.29 -0.43 -3.65
N LEU A 60 -5.37 0.29 -3.34
CA LEU A 60 -6.70 -0.28 -3.22
C LEU A 60 -7.74 0.76 -3.64
N LYS A 61 -8.45 0.50 -4.74
CA LYS A 61 -9.38 1.44 -5.39
C LYS A 61 -8.66 2.76 -5.71
N GLU A 62 -9.23 3.88 -5.29
CA GLU A 62 -8.72 5.25 -5.51
C GLU A 62 -7.82 5.73 -4.36
N SER A 63 -7.23 4.79 -3.61
CA SER A 63 -6.38 5.09 -2.47
C SER A 63 -5.09 4.27 -2.48
N VAL A 64 -4.04 4.82 -1.88
CA VAL A 64 -2.83 4.08 -1.52
C VAL A 64 -2.69 4.08 0.00
N PHE A 65 -2.37 2.92 0.56
CA PHE A 65 -2.12 2.72 1.98
C PHE A 65 -0.62 2.57 2.22
N ALA A 66 -0.08 3.37 3.13
CA ALA A 66 1.26 3.23 3.68
C ALA A 66 1.15 2.55 5.06
N ILE A 67 1.75 1.37 5.20
CA ILE A 67 1.57 0.50 6.37
C ILE A 67 2.93 0.23 7.03
N GLY A 68 3.01 0.49 8.33
CA GLY A 68 4.12 0.14 9.19
C GLY A 68 5.47 0.69 8.73
N GLY A 69 6.52 -0.10 8.92
CA GLY A 69 7.88 0.25 8.54
C GLY A 69 8.62 1.05 9.62
N ARG A 70 9.40 2.03 9.18
CA ARG A 70 10.27 2.86 10.02
C ARG A 70 10.18 4.31 9.59
N VAL A 71 9.87 5.19 10.53
CA VAL A 71 9.91 6.64 10.32
C VAL A 71 11.04 7.24 11.16
N LYS A 72 11.41 8.50 10.90
CA LYS A 72 12.50 9.16 11.63
C LYS A 72 12.28 9.08 13.14
N GLY A 73 13.18 8.37 13.84
CA GLY A 73 13.12 8.18 15.29
C GLY A 73 12.20 7.05 15.78
N GLU A 74 11.49 6.34 14.91
CA GLU A 74 10.63 5.22 15.30
C GLU A 74 10.79 4.02 14.36
N PHE A 75 11.10 2.85 14.95
CA PHE A 75 11.24 1.58 14.25
C PHE A 75 10.04 0.67 14.51
N CYS A 76 9.69 -0.16 13.53
CA CYS A 76 8.58 -1.10 13.58
C CYS A 76 7.29 -0.39 14.02
N THR A 77 6.89 0.60 13.23
CA THR A 77 5.74 1.46 13.53
C THR A 77 4.42 0.69 13.41
N THR A 78 3.40 1.16 14.13
CA THR A 78 2.01 0.71 13.94
C THR A 78 1.21 1.63 13.02
N HIS A 79 1.84 2.71 12.52
CA HIS A 79 1.17 3.72 11.72
C HIS A 79 0.62 3.14 10.42
N VAL A 80 -0.62 3.49 10.12
CA VAL A 80 -1.23 3.27 8.82
C VAL A 80 -1.83 4.56 8.34
N GLU A 81 -1.43 4.98 7.15
CA GLU A 81 -1.90 6.20 6.52
C GLU A 81 -2.51 5.84 5.16
N GLU A 82 -3.60 6.52 4.81
CA GLU A 82 -4.27 6.40 3.51
C GLU A 82 -4.10 7.73 2.76
N PHE A 83 -3.65 7.65 1.52
CA PHE A 83 -3.71 8.74 0.57
C PHE A 83 -4.85 8.48 -0.42
N ASN A 84 -5.90 9.30 -0.36
CA ASN A 84 -6.99 9.24 -1.32
C ASN A 84 -6.73 10.22 -2.47
N PHE A 85 -6.78 9.74 -3.72
CA PHE A 85 -6.45 10.58 -4.90
C PHE A 85 -7.44 11.72 -5.15
N LYS A 86 -8.70 11.61 -4.67
CA LYS A 86 -9.69 12.70 -4.77
C LYS A 86 -9.43 13.80 -3.75
N GLU A 87 -9.05 13.42 -2.53
CA GLU A 87 -8.83 14.36 -1.43
C GLU A 87 -7.42 14.94 -1.41
N ARG A 88 -6.46 14.29 -2.08
CA ARG A 88 -5.06 14.72 -2.24
C ARG A 88 -4.33 15.01 -0.93
N HIS A 89 -4.64 14.26 0.12
CA HIS A 89 -3.91 14.33 1.37
C HIS A 89 -3.89 13.00 2.10
N TRP A 90 -2.88 12.82 2.95
CA TRP A 90 -2.76 11.66 3.82
C TRP A 90 -3.70 11.79 5.01
N LYS A 91 -4.32 10.66 5.39
CA LYS A 91 -5.18 10.53 6.57
C LYS A 91 -4.75 9.33 7.41
N PRO A 92 -4.68 9.47 8.74
CA PRO A 92 -4.42 8.33 9.61
C PRO A 92 -5.60 7.35 9.57
N ARG A 93 -5.30 6.05 9.54
CA ARG A 93 -6.24 4.95 9.67
C ARG A 93 -6.01 4.23 11.00
N ALA A 94 -6.78 3.18 11.26
CA ALA A 94 -6.51 2.33 12.42
C ALA A 94 -5.08 1.82 12.38
N ALA A 95 -4.41 1.89 13.52
CA ALA A 95 -3.06 1.42 13.70
C ALA A 95 -3.00 -0.11 13.72
N LEU A 96 -1.90 -0.68 13.24
CA LEU A 96 -1.60 -2.10 13.38
C LEU A 96 -1.65 -2.52 14.85
N LEU A 97 -2.08 -3.75 15.12
CA LEU A 97 -2.11 -4.34 16.46
C LEU A 97 -0.69 -4.59 16.98
N ALA A 98 0.23 -4.95 16.08
CA ALA A 98 1.66 -5.05 16.37
C ALA A 98 2.43 -4.20 15.38
N GLY A 99 3.41 -3.43 15.87
CA GLY A 99 4.27 -2.64 14.99
C GLY A 99 5.21 -3.54 14.20
N ARG A 100 5.33 -3.32 12.88
CA ARG A 100 6.05 -4.22 11.98
C ARG A 100 6.96 -3.48 11.02
N ASP A 101 8.15 -3.99 10.77
CA ASP A 101 8.98 -3.62 9.63
C ASP A 101 9.33 -4.85 8.77
N ASN A 102 9.82 -4.65 7.53
CA ASN A 102 10.14 -5.75 6.61
C ASN A 102 8.99 -6.77 6.41
N HIS A 103 7.75 -6.29 6.53
CA HIS A 103 6.56 -7.11 6.38
C HIS A 103 6.05 -7.05 4.94
N ALA A 104 5.15 -7.96 4.58
CA ALA A 104 4.41 -7.93 3.33
C ALA A 104 2.98 -7.44 3.57
N ALA A 105 2.45 -6.65 2.66
CA ALA A 105 1.04 -6.26 2.66
C ALA A 105 0.45 -6.42 1.26
N VAL A 106 -0.81 -6.86 1.17
CA VAL A 106 -1.48 -7.09 -0.11
C VAL A 106 -2.97 -6.73 -0.01
N ALA A 107 -3.49 -6.08 -1.05
CA ALA A 107 -4.92 -5.87 -1.23
C ALA A 107 -5.59 -7.17 -1.69
N LEU A 108 -6.74 -7.48 -1.11
CA LEU A 108 -7.54 -8.63 -1.49
C LEU A 108 -9.02 -8.32 -1.31
N LYS A 109 -9.85 -9.09 -2.01
CA LYS A 109 -11.30 -9.04 -1.87
C LYS A 109 -11.77 -10.30 -1.13
N ILE A 110 -12.47 -10.14 -0.01
CA ILE A 110 -13.05 -11.23 0.77
C ILE A 110 -14.56 -11.14 0.61
N ALA A 111 -15.13 -12.09 -0.14
CA ALA A 111 -16.50 -11.98 -0.66
C ALA A 111 -16.68 -10.65 -1.40
N GLU A 112 -17.48 -9.72 -0.87
CA GLU A 112 -17.72 -8.40 -1.46
C GLU A 112 -17.03 -7.25 -0.71
N GLN A 113 -16.18 -7.56 0.28
CA GLN A 113 -15.48 -6.57 1.07
C GLN A 113 -14.01 -6.48 0.68
N ASP A 114 -13.52 -5.25 0.45
CA ASP A 114 -12.10 -5.01 0.28
C ASP A 114 -11.38 -5.14 1.62
N ALA A 115 -10.21 -5.75 1.59
CA ALA A 115 -9.36 -5.93 2.75
C ALA A 115 -7.89 -5.77 2.39
N ILE A 116 -7.06 -5.50 3.40
CA ILE A 116 -5.60 -5.53 3.28
C ILE A 116 -5.08 -6.54 4.27
N LEU A 117 -4.35 -7.54 3.77
CA LEU A 117 -3.68 -8.53 4.60
C LEU A 117 -2.23 -8.10 4.80
N VAL A 118 -1.81 -7.98 6.06
CA VAL A 118 -0.45 -7.65 6.48
C VAL A 118 0.15 -8.87 7.16
N CYS A 119 1.30 -9.35 6.71
CA CYS A 119 1.90 -10.59 7.21
C CYS A 119 3.40 -10.45 7.43
N GLY A 120 3.90 -11.18 8.42
CA GLY A 120 5.33 -11.30 8.65
C GLY A 120 5.95 -10.06 9.29
N GLY A 121 7.25 -9.89 9.01
CA GLY A 121 8.04 -8.77 9.47
C GLY A 121 8.64 -8.97 10.86
N TRP A 122 9.24 -7.91 11.38
CA TRP A 122 9.85 -7.89 12.71
C TRP A 122 9.21 -6.84 13.60
N ASN A 123 9.13 -7.13 14.89
CA ASN A 123 8.58 -6.21 15.88
C ASN A 123 9.67 -5.34 16.53
N LYS A 124 9.27 -4.45 17.47
CA LYS A 124 10.21 -3.57 18.21
C LYS A 124 11.20 -4.33 19.09
N LYS A 125 10.96 -5.61 19.40
CA LYS A 125 11.85 -6.49 20.18
C LYS A 125 12.81 -7.28 19.29
N ASP A 126 12.84 -7.00 17.98
CA ASP A 126 13.62 -7.74 16.99
C ASP A 126 13.21 -9.23 16.92
N GLU A 127 11.93 -9.52 17.19
CA GLU A 127 11.36 -10.85 17.05
C GLU A 127 10.64 -10.96 15.69
N GLU A 128 10.86 -12.08 15.01
CA GLU A 128 10.15 -12.43 13.79
C GLU A 128 8.66 -12.67 14.10
N LEU A 129 7.79 -11.95 13.40
CA LEU A 129 6.35 -12.12 13.52
C LEU A 129 5.86 -13.18 12.55
N ARG A 130 5.27 -14.26 13.07
CA ARG A 130 4.57 -15.29 12.28
C ARG A 130 3.07 -15.04 12.15
N SER A 131 2.59 -13.94 12.73
CA SER A 131 1.19 -13.53 12.69
C SER A 131 0.88 -12.72 11.44
N CYS A 132 -0.39 -12.72 11.07
CA CYS A 132 -0.96 -11.85 10.05
C CYS A 132 -2.10 -11.02 10.65
N GLU A 133 -2.36 -9.85 10.07
CA GLU A 133 -3.40 -8.92 10.46
C GLU A 133 -4.24 -8.56 9.24
N LEU A 134 -5.56 -8.60 9.38
CA LEU A 134 -6.49 -8.26 8.30
C LEU A 134 -7.13 -6.89 8.61
N PHE A 135 -6.80 -5.90 7.81
CA PHE A 135 -7.40 -4.57 7.87
C PHE A 135 -8.63 -4.50 6.96
N LEU A 136 -9.73 -3.97 7.48
CA LEU A 136 -10.96 -3.68 6.74
C LEU A 136 -11.09 -2.16 6.56
N PRO A 137 -10.70 -1.59 5.40
CA PRO A 137 -10.67 -0.15 5.20
C PRO A 137 -12.04 0.51 5.38
N GLN A 138 -13.12 -0.11 4.91
CA GLN A 138 -14.49 0.44 5.06
C GLN A 138 -14.90 0.64 6.53
N GLU A 139 -14.42 -0.22 7.41
CA GLU A 139 -14.76 -0.21 8.83
C GLU A 139 -13.66 0.43 9.69
N ASN A 140 -12.54 0.81 9.06
CA ASN A 140 -11.34 1.33 9.70
C ASN A 140 -10.93 0.51 10.93
N ARG A 141 -10.85 -0.81 10.81
CA ARG A 141 -10.48 -1.70 11.92
C ARG A 141 -9.71 -2.94 11.46
N TYR A 142 -9.00 -3.55 12.39
CA TYR A 142 -8.39 -4.86 12.21
C TYR A 142 -9.29 -5.95 12.76
N VAL A 143 -9.32 -7.09 12.08
CA VAL A 143 -9.95 -8.30 12.58
C VAL A 143 -8.86 -9.32 12.85
N CYS A 144 -8.71 -9.70 14.11
CA CYS A 144 -7.97 -10.90 14.48
C CYS A 144 -8.88 -12.08 14.19
N ARG A 145 -8.83 -12.63 12.97
CA ARG A 145 -9.50 -13.90 12.70
C ARG A 145 -8.60 -15.02 13.19
N ASP A 146 -9.18 -15.98 13.90
CA ASP A 146 -8.60 -17.32 14.00
C ASP A 146 -8.22 -17.80 12.60
N PRO A 147 -7.13 -18.57 12.40
CA PRO A 147 -6.56 -18.89 11.10
C PRO A 147 -7.46 -19.84 10.28
N ILE A 148 -8.64 -19.36 9.87
CA ILE A 148 -9.56 -20.01 8.93
C ILE A 148 -9.26 -19.54 7.51
N ILE A 149 -8.54 -18.42 7.34
CA ILE A 149 -7.87 -18.14 6.08
C ILE A 149 -6.57 -18.94 6.08
N THR A 150 -6.61 -20.16 5.54
CA THR A 150 -5.38 -20.84 5.12
C THR A 150 -4.82 -20.07 3.92
N VAL A 151 -4.08 -18.99 4.19
CA VAL A 151 -3.17 -18.42 3.20
C VAL A 151 -2.02 -19.40 3.11
N SER A 152 -2.07 -20.29 2.12
CA SER A 152 -0.94 -21.16 1.81
C SER A 152 0.14 -20.28 1.19
N PHE A 153 0.95 -19.65 2.02
CA PHE A 153 2.17 -19.02 1.54
C PHE A 153 3.17 -20.11 1.19
N LEU A 154 3.62 -20.14 -0.06
CA LEU A 154 4.99 -20.56 -0.35
C LEU A 154 5.86 -19.34 -0.01
N ILE A 155 6.14 -19.10 1.27
CA ILE A 155 7.11 -18.06 1.65
C ILE A 155 8.45 -18.55 1.12
N PRO A 156 9.16 -17.83 0.22
CA PRO A 156 10.52 -18.20 -0.10
C PRO A 156 11.35 -17.96 1.16
N PHE A 157 11.68 -19.05 1.84
CA PHE A 157 12.78 -19.11 2.78
C PHE A 157 14.04 -18.63 2.04
N ARG A 158 14.84 -17.79 2.70
CA ARG A 158 16.10 -17.29 2.16
C ARG A 158 16.98 -18.49 1.80
N ASN A 159 17.14 -18.77 0.51
CA ASN A 159 18.26 -19.53 0.00
C ASN A 159 18.85 -18.79 -1.21
N GLU A 160 20.15 -18.98 -1.45
CA GLU A 160 21.13 -18.11 -2.12
C GLU A 160 20.82 -17.58 -3.54
N ALA A 161 19.63 -17.82 -4.09
CA ALA A 161 19.22 -17.33 -5.40
C ALA A 161 18.09 -16.29 -5.27
N ASN A 162 18.47 -15.02 -5.21
CA ASN A 162 17.63 -13.81 -5.19
C ASN A 162 16.49 -13.80 -6.24
N ARG A 163 15.36 -14.50 -5.98
CA ARG A 163 14.13 -14.40 -6.77
C ARG A 163 12.90 -14.54 -5.89
N PHE A 164 12.12 -13.45 -5.78
CA PHE A 164 10.82 -13.44 -5.12
C PHE A 164 9.72 -13.67 -6.17
N LEU A 165 8.99 -14.79 -6.06
CA LEU A 165 7.72 -14.98 -6.75
C LEU A 165 6.67 -15.28 -5.69
N LEU A 166 5.81 -14.30 -5.40
CA LEU A 166 4.65 -14.49 -4.53
C LEU A 166 3.55 -15.14 -5.37
N SER A 167 3.19 -16.40 -5.09
CA SER A 167 1.92 -16.96 -5.59
C SER A 167 0.94 -17.08 -4.43
N LEU A 168 -0.06 -16.19 -4.39
CA LEU A 168 -1.16 -16.27 -3.43
C LEU A 168 -2.20 -17.26 -3.98
N ARG A 169 -2.40 -18.41 -3.32
CA ARG A 169 -3.55 -19.28 -3.59
C ARG A 169 -4.50 -19.23 -2.39
N LEU A 170 -5.61 -18.51 -2.55
CA LEU A 170 -6.74 -18.55 -1.62
C LEU A 170 -7.53 -19.84 -1.90
N ARG A 171 -7.61 -20.76 -0.93
CA ARG A 171 -8.59 -21.84 -0.95
C ARG A 171 -9.69 -21.50 0.05
N GLN A 172 -10.92 -21.30 -0.43
CA GLN A 172 -12.10 -21.42 0.42
C GLN A 172 -12.34 -22.90 0.69
N ARG A 173 -12.41 -23.31 1.96
CA ARG A 173 -13.06 -24.56 2.34
C ARG A 173 -14.55 -24.24 2.50
N LEU A 174 -15.36 -24.76 1.60
CA LEU A 174 -16.80 -24.87 1.81
C LEU A 174 -17.02 -25.99 2.84
N TYR A 175 -17.75 -25.71 3.91
CA TYR A 175 -18.41 -26.73 4.73
C TYR A 175 -19.89 -26.75 4.36
#